data_AF-K2E8G1-F1
#
_entry.id   AF-K2E8G1-F1
#
_cell.length_a   1.000
_cell.length_b   1.000
_cell.length_c   1.000
_cell.angle_alpha   90.00
_cell.angle_beta   90.00
_cell.angle_gamma   90.00
#
_symmetry.space_group_name_H-M   'P 1'
#
loop_
_entity.id
_entity.type
_entity.pdbx_description
1 polymer ?
#
loop_
_entity_poly.entity_id
_entity_poly.type
_entity_poly.pdbx_seq_one_letter_code
_entity_poly.pdbx_strand_id
1 'polypeptide(L)'
;MNYEIRNDAGQSMFEVVIAIFIIAMIIVGVVSLTTISVSNSVFSRNKTLAGKYSQEAIEWLRSQREANFTTFKTNAVGTRCLNTLTFTAPPCQFINTIFKRQVTFTTTTNPTIIKAEVITSWTDSKGTHQAVSTTEFTDIREK
;
A
#
# COMPACT_ATOMS: atom_id res chain seq x y z
N MET A 1 41.04 -16.31 -62.26
CA MET A 1 40.23 -16.77 -61.11
C MET A 1 41.05 -16.46 -59.87
N ASN A 2 40.80 -15.31 -59.24
CA ASN A 2 41.61 -14.83 -58.11
C ASN A 2 40.92 -15.24 -56.81
N TYR A 3 41.63 -15.99 -55.97
CA TYR A 3 41.20 -16.34 -54.62
C TYR A 3 41.68 -15.25 -53.67
N GLU A 4 40.75 -14.45 -53.15
CA GLU A 4 41.03 -13.56 -52.02
C GLU A 4 41.22 -14.41 -50.77
N ILE A 5 42.44 -14.41 -50.22
CA ILE A 5 42.70 -15.01 -48.91
C ILE A 5 42.09 -14.08 -47.86
N ARG A 6 40.93 -14.45 -47.31
CA ARG A 6 40.37 -13.82 -46.11
C ARG A 6 41.26 -14.17 -44.92
N ASN A 7 41.81 -13.14 -44.30
CA ASN A 7 42.60 -13.27 -43.07
C ASN A 7 41.62 -13.35 -41.89
N ASP A 8 41.29 -14.56 -41.44
CA ASP A 8 40.54 -14.75 -40.19
C ASP A 8 41.49 -14.49 -39.01
N ALA A 9 41.59 -13.21 -38.62
CA ALA A 9 42.32 -12.83 -37.41
C ALA A 9 41.58 -13.40 -36.18
N GLY A 10 42.22 -14.33 -35.47
CA GLY A 10 41.69 -14.90 -34.24
C GLY A 10 41.40 -13.82 -33.19
N GLN A 11 40.28 -13.97 -32.47
CA GLN A 11 39.89 -13.10 -31.36
C GLN A 11 41.00 -13.02 -30.31
N SER A 12 41.42 -11.81 -29.95
CA SER A 12 42.43 -11.60 -28.91
C SER A 12 41.87 -12.01 -27.55
N MET A 13 42.65 -12.71 -26.72
CA MET A 13 42.26 -13.03 -25.33
C MET A 13 41.86 -11.78 -24.53
N PHE A 14 42.44 -10.62 -24.86
CA PHE A 14 42.08 -9.34 -24.24
C PHE A 14 40.65 -8.89 -24.60
N GLU A 15 40.24 -9.08 -25.85
CA GLU A 15 38.89 -8.74 -26.33
C GLU A 15 37.84 -9.59 -25.62
N VAL A 16 38.13 -10.88 -25.42
CA VAL A 16 37.25 -11.80 -24.68
C VAL A 16 37.08 -11.38 -23.21
N VAL A 17 38.16 -10.98 -22.54
CA VAL A 17 38.10 -10.52 -21.14
C VAL A 17 37.27 -9.23 -21.01
N ILE A 18 37.45 -8.28 -21.94
CA ILE A 18 36.64 -7.05 -21.97
C ILE A 18 35.18 -7.38 -22.24
N ALA A 19 34.89 -8.27 -23.19
CA ALA A 19 33.53 -8.67 -23.51
C ALA A 19 32.83 -9.29 -22.29
N ILE A 20 33.51 -10.18 -21.57
CA ILE A 20 32.99 -10.79 -20.33
C ILE A 20 32.72 -9.72 -19.27
N PHE A 21 33.63 -8.76 -19.11
CA PHE A 21 33.47 -7.67 -18.15
C PHE A 21 32.22 -6.82 -18.46
N ILE A 22 32.04 -6.44 -19.73
CA ILE A 22 30.87 -5.67 -20.17
C ILE A 22 29.58 -6.48 -19.95
N ILE A 23 29.57 -7.76 -20.32
CA ILE A 23 28.42 -8.64 -20.12
C ILE A 23 28.07 -8.76 -18.64
N ALA A 24 29.06 -8.93 -17.76
CA ALA A 24 28.84 -9.00 -16.32
C ALA A 24 28.21 -7.72 -15.77
N MET A 25 28.70 -6.54 -16.20
CA MET A 25 28.10 -5.26 -15.81
C MET A 25 26.66 -5.11 -16.30
N ILE A 26 26.37 -5.53 -17.53
CA ILE A 26 25.00 -5.49 -18.09
C ILE A 26 24.06 -6.37 -17.26
N ILE A 27 24.48 -7.60 -16.91
CA ILE A 27 23.67 -8.52 -16.11
C ILE A 27 23.36 -7.92 -14.74
N VAL A 28 24.36 -7.35 -14.06
CA VAL A 28 24.15 -6.66 -12.77
C VAL A 28 23.15 -5.52 -12.92
N GLY A 29 23.29 -4.70 -13.96
CA GLY A 29 22.36 -3.60 -14.25
C GLY A 29 20.92 -4.08 -14.43
N VAL A 30 20.72 -5.14 -15.22
CA VAL A 30 19.39 -5.75 -15.44
C VAL A 30 18.80 -6.28 -14.14
N VAL A 31 19.57 -7.00 -13.32
CA VAL A 31 19.11 -7.55 -12.04
C VAL A 31 18.73 -6.44 -11.04
N SER A 32 19.48 -5.34 -11.00
CA SER A 32 19.13 -4.20 -10.16
C SER A 32 17.81 -3.55 -10.61
N LEU A 33 17.62 -3.35 -11.91
CA LEU A 33 16.40 -2.77 -12.46
C LEU A 33 15.17 -3.67 -12.22
N THR A 34 15.31 -4.97 -12.42
CA THR A 34 14.21 -5.92 -12.17
C THR A 34 13.82 -5.94 -10.70
N THR A 35 14.79 -5.90 -9.78
CA THR A 35 14.54 -5.85 -8.34
C THR A 35 13.75 -4.59 -7.95
N ILE A 36 14.12 -3.42 -8.49
CA ILE A 36 13.40 -2.16 -8.26
C ILE A 36 11.97 -2.25 -8.81
N SER A 37 11.81 -2.79 -10.02
CA SER A 37 10.51 -2.97 -10.67
C SER A 37 9.58 -3.85 -9.82
N VAL A 38 10.08 -5.01 -9.36
CA VAL A 38 9.31 -5.91 -8.48
C VAL A 38 8.91 -5.22 -7.19
N SER A 39 9.83 -4.49 -6.55
CA SER A 39 9.52 -3.74 -5.32
C SER A 39 8.41 -2.71 -5.55
N ASN A 40 8.43 -2.01 -6.69
CA ASN A 40 7.41 -1.04 -7.04
C ASN A 40 6.05 -1.70 -7.34
N SER A 41 6.04 -2.86 -8.00
CA SER A 41 4.82 -3.63 -8.23
C SER A 41 4.19 -4.11 -6.92
N VAL A 42 5.00 -4.60 -5.97
CA VAL A 42 4.52 -5.02 -4.64
C VAL A 42 3.96 -3.83 -3.87
N PHE A 43 4.67 -2.70 -3.85
CA PHE A 43 4.19 -1.47 -3.22
C PHE A 43 2.85 -1.00 -3.81
N SER A 44 2.75 -0.95 -5.15
CA SER A 44 1.53 -0.56 -5.85
C SER A 44 0.35 -1.49 -5.49
N ARG A 45 0.58 -2.81 -5.53
CA ARG A 45 -0.42 -3.81 -5.12
C ARG A 45 -0.88 -3.60 -3.67
N ASN A 46 0.06 -3.40 -2.75
CA ASN A 46 -0.25 -3.21 -1.34
C ASN A 46 -1.00 -1.90 -1.09
N LYS A 47 -0.64 -0.82 -1.80
CA LYS A 47 -1.38 0.45 -1.75
C LYS A 47 -2.82 0.30 -2.22
N THR A 48 -3.04 -0.39 -3.33
CA THR A 48 -4.40 -0.69 -3.83
C THR A 48 -5.20 -1.51 -2.83
N LEU A 49 -4.59 -2.55 -2.25
CA LEU A 49 -5.27 -3.41 -1.28
C LEU A 49 -5.57 -2.67 0.04
N ALA A 50 -4.64 -1.85 0.54
CA ALA A 50 -4.86 -0.99 1.70
C ALA A 50 -6.00 0.02 1.44
N GLY A 51 -6.06 0.60 0.24
CA GLY A 51 -7.17 1.46 -0.17
C GLY A 51 -8.52 0.72 -0.17
N LYS A 52 -8.56 -0.53 -0.65
CA LYS A 52 -9.77 -1.37 -0.59
C LYS A 52 -10.22 -1.61 0.85
N TYR A 53 -9.31 -1.96 1.77
CA TYR A 53 -9.64 -2.14 3.18
C TYR A 53 -10.11 -0.84 3.85
N SER A 54 -9.51 0.30 3.52
CA SER A 54 -9.97 1.59 4.04
C SER A 54 -11.38 1.90 3.56
N GLN A 55 -11.69 1.65 2.29
CA GLN A 55 -13.05 1.88 1.76
C GLN A 55 -14.09 0.91 2.31
N GLU A 56 -13.76 -0.37 2.46
CA GLU A 56 -14.63 -1.34 3.12
C GLU A 56 -15.02 -0.89 4.53
N ALA A 57 -14.06 -0.36 5.30
CA ALA A 57 -14.34 0.18 6.62
C ALA A 57 -15.21 1.45 6.58
N ILE A 58 -15.03 2.33 5.59
CA ILE A 58 -15.90 3.49 5.39
C ILE A 58 -17.34 3.05 5.12
N GLU A 59 -17.55 2.06 4.24
CA GLU A 59 -18.90 1.54 3.95
C GLU A 59 -19.51 0.85 5.17
N TRP A 60 -18.72 0.09 5.93
CA TRP A 60 -19.18 -0.50 7.17
C TRP A 60 -19.55 0.58 8.21
N LEU A 61 -18.76 1.65 8.35
CA LEU A 61 -19.10 2.77 9.24
C LEU A 61 -20.40 3.46 8.81
N ARG A 62 -20.65 3.61 7.49
CA ARG A 62 -21.94 4.08 6.98
C ARG A 62 -23.06 3.14 7.41
N SER A 63 -22.89 1.82 7.29
CA SER A 63 -23.92 0.87 7.72
C SER A 63 -24.20 0.95 9.22
N GLN A 64 -23.17 1.17 10.06
CA GLN A 64 -23.35 1.36 11.50
C GLN A 64 -24.11 2.65 11.82
N ARG A 65 -23.79 3.75 11.11
CA ARG A 65 -24.52 5.02 11.22
C ARG A 65 -26.00 4.84 10.90
N GLU A 66 -26.30 4.17 9.77
CA GLU A 66 -27.67 3.93 9.32
C GLU A 66 -28.46 3.01 10.25
N ALA A 67 -27.81 1.99 10.83
CA ALA A 67 -28.46 1.06 11.72
C ALA A 67 -28.93 1.73 13.03
N ASN A 68 -28.05 2.51 13.67
CA ASN A 68 -28.40 3.28 14.86
C ASN A 68 -27.39 4.41 15.10
N PHE A 69 -27.80 5.65 14.79
CA PHE A 69 -26.92 6.81 14.94
C PHE A 69 -26.45 7.04 16.39
N THR A 70 -27.31 6.80 17.39
CA THR A 70 -26.97 7.00 18.80
C THR A 70 -25.88 6.02 19.24
N THR A 71 -26.04 4.72 18.94
CA THR A 71 -25.03 3.69 19.22
C THR A 71 -23.75 3.94 18.45
N PHE A 72 -23.84 4.37 17.18
CA PHE A 72 -22.69 4.75 16.38
C PHE A 72 -21.91 5.90 17.03
N LYS A 73 -22.59 6.99 17.41
CA LYS A 73 -21.98 8.14 18.08
C LYS A 73 -21.26 7.76 19.38
N THR A 74 -21.81 6.87 20.18
CA THR A 74 -21.16 6.38 21.42
C THR A 74 -19.86 5.62 21.12
N ASN A 75 -19.81 4.86 20.01
CA ASN A 75 -18.62 4.11 19.62
C ASN A 75 -17.59 4.93 18.84
N ALA A 76 -18.05 5.97 18.12
CA ALA A 76 -17.25 6.84 17.27
C ALA A 76 -16.46 7.89 18.07
N VAL A 77 -15.64 7.41 19.01
CA VAL A 77 -14.83 8.22 19.91
C VAL A 77 -13.39 7.74 19.91
N GLY A 78 -12.47 8.68 19.73
CA GLY A 78 -11.02 8.43 19.75
C GLY A 78 -10.57 7.50 18.63
N THR A 79 -9.50 6.75 18.87
CA THR A 79 -9.00 5.74 17.93
C THR A 79 -9.59 4.37 18.22
N ARG A 80 -10.13 3.71 17.20
CA ARG A 80 -10.66 2.35 17.25
C ARG A 80 -10.00 1.49 16.19
N CYS A 81 -9.86 0.21 16.46
CA CYS A 81 -9.36 -0.78 15.51
C CYS A 81 -10.54 -1.45 14.80
N LEU A 82 -10.36 -1.74 13.50
CA LEU A 82 -11.38 -2.33 12.64
C LEU A 82 -10.83 -3.54 11.86
N ASN A 83 -10.00 -4.38 12.49
CA ASN A 83 -9.42 -5.56 11.83
C ASN A 83 -10.49 -6.52 11.28
N THR A 84 -11.59 -6.71 12.02
CA THR A 84 -12.74 -7.56 11.66
C THR A 84 -14.03 -6.77 11.43
N LEU A 85 -13.94 -5.47 11.11
CA LEU A 85 -15.11 -4.58 10.99
C LEU A 85 -15.98 -4.60 12.26
N THR A 86 -15.35 -4.41 13.40
CA THR A 86 -15.99 -4.26 14.71
C THR A 86 -15.20 -3.24 15.50
N PHE A 87 -15.86 -2.41 16.31
CA PHE A 87 -15.14 -1.47 17.17
C PHE A 87 -14.36 -2.21 18.25
N THR A 88 -13.04 -2.15 18.17
CA THR A 88 -12.14 -2.69 19.20
C THR A 88 -11.16 -1.61 19.67
N ALA A 89 -10.67 -1.73 20.90
CA ALA A 89 -9.69 -0.78 21.43
C ALA A 89 -8.28 -1.08 20.88
N PRO A 90 -7.41 -0.08 20.72
CA PRO A 90 -5.99 -0.30 20.45
C PRO A 90 -5.31 -1.18 21.53
N PRO A 91 -4.25 -1.93 21.20
CA PRO A 91 -3.52 -1.94 19.92
C PRO A 91 -4.19 -2.77 18.82
N CYS A 92 -4.12 -2.29 17.57
CA CYS A 92 -4.78 -2.95 16.45
C CYS A 92 -4.06 -4.22 16.01
N GLN A 93 -4.84 -5.28 15.83
CA GLN A 93 -4.41 -6.54 15.24
C GLN A 93 -4.36 -6.43 13.72
N PHE A 94 -3.64 -7.36 13.11
CA PHE A 94 -3.62 -7.44 11.66
C PHE A 94 -4.97 -7.93 11.11
N ILE A 95 -5.40 -7.37 9.98
CA ILE A 95 -6.48 -7.94 9.16
C ILE A 95 -6.01 -9.26 8.54
N ASN A 96 -4.73 -9.30 8.14
CA ASN A 96 -4.07 -10.46 7.54
C ASN A 96 -2.63 -10.60 8.08
N THR A 97 -1.63 -10.78 7.23
CA THR A 97 -0.22 -10.87 7.62
C THR A 97 0.49 -9.53 7.73
N ILE A 98 0.04 -8.49 7.02
CA ILE A 98 0.79 -7.22 6.90
C ILE A 98 -0.04 -5.96 7.16
N PHE A 99 -1.36 -6.00 6.99
CA PHE A 99 -2.20 -4.82 7.12
C PHE A 99 -2.81 -4.69 8.51
N LYS A 100 -2.74 -3.50 9.09
CA LYS A 100 -3.55 -3.09 10.25
C LYS A 100 -4.51 -2.00 9.82
N ARG A 101 -5.71 -1.98 10.38
CA ARG A 101 -6.73 -0.97 10.08
C ARG A 101 -7.27 -0.35 11.36
N GLN A 102 -7.21 0.97 11.40
CA GLN A 102 -7.73 1.78 12.49
C GLN A 102 -8.58 2.92 11.94
N VAL A 103 -9.43 3.48 12.78
CA VAL A 103 -10.17 4.69 12.52
C VAL A 103 -9.95 5.65 13.68
N THR A 104 -9.70 6.92 13.38
CA THR A 104 -9.68 7.99 14.37
C THR A 104 -10.90 8.88 14.17
N PHE A 105 -11.68 9.04 15.23
CA PHE A 105 -12.86 9.90 15.23
C PHE A 105 -12.56 11.24 15.89
N THR A 106 -12.96 12.32 15.23
CA THR A 106 -12.99 13.66 15.79
C THR A 106 -14.40 14.20 15.66
N THR A 107 -14.99 14.65 16.78
CA THR A 107 -16.36 15.17 16.80
C THR A 107 -16.35 16.68 16.96
N THR A 108 -17.08 17.38 16.11
CA THR A 108 -17.39 18.80 16.26
C THR A 108 -18.77 18.94 16.90
N THR A 109 -18.89 19.83 17.88
CA THR A 109 -20.17 20.14 18.55
C THR A 109 -20.70 21.47 18.01
N ASN A 110 -21.85 21.42 17.33
CA ASN A 110 -22.57 22.53 16.63
C ASN A 110 -22.12 22.82 15.18
N PRO A 111 -22.68 22.13 14.17
CA PRO A 111 -23.54 20.94 14.24
C PRO A 111 -22.76 19.69 14.65
N THR A 112 -23.45 18.63 15.08
CA THR A 112 -22.78 17.35 15.43
C THR A 112 -22.24 16.70 14.16
N ILE A 113 -20.94 16.84 13.91
CA ILE A 113 -20.24 16.19 12.80
C ILE A 113 -19.20 15.24 13.38
N ILE A 114 -19.29 13.97 13.01
CA ILE A 114 -18.31 12.94 13.35
C ILE A 114 -17.43 12.71 12.13
N LYS A 115 -16.23 13.28 12.15
CA LYS A 115 -15.21 12.99 11.14
C LYS A 115 -14.52 11.68 11.50
N ALA A 116 -14.48 10.76 10.55
CA ALA A 116 -13.81 9.48 10.66
C ALA A 116 -12.64 9.43 9.68
N GLU A 117 -11.43 9.26 10.20
CA GLU A 117 -10.22 9.05 9.42
C GLU A 117 -9.79 7.59 9.53
N VAL A 118 -10.06 6.81 8.50
CA VAL A 118 -9.68 5.40 8.41
C VAL A 118 -8.28 5.29 7.83
N ILE A 119 -7.39 4.64 8.58
CA ILE A 119 -5.99 4.42 8.21
C ILE A 119 -5.74 2.92 8.13
N THR A 120 -5.37 2.44 6.95
CA THR A 120 -4.83 1.09 6.77
C THR A 120 -3.33 1.19 6.55
N SER A 121 -2.54 0.57 7.44
CA SER A 121 -1.08 0.62 7.43
C SER A 121 -0.45 -0.74 7.16
N TRP A 122 0.71 -0.74 6.52
CA TRP A 122 1.58 -1.91 6.36
C TRP A 122 3.04 -1.47 6.40
N THR A 123 3.94 -2.43 6.65
CA THR A 123 5.39 -2.18 6.69
C THR A 123 6.09 -3.11 5.70
N ASP A 124 7.04 -2.55 4.94
CA ASP A 124 7.94 -3.30 4.06
C ASP A 124 9.40 -2.85 4.28
N SER A 125 10.32 -3.33 3.43
CA SER A 125 11.75 -2.99 3.53
C SER A 125 12.07 -1.50 3.35
N LYS A 126 11.13 -0.69 2.84
CA LYS A 126 11.25 0.77 2.68
C LYS A 126 10.60 1.54 3.83
N GLY A 127 9.99 0.85 4.80
CA GLY A 127 9.39 1.45 5.99
C GLY A 127 7.88 1.23 6.08
N THR A 128 7.23 2.06 6.88
CA THR A 128 5.77 1.99 7.12
C THR A 128 5.03 2.90 6.15
N HIS A 129 4.02 2.33 5.50
CA HIS A 129 3.16 3.00 4.53
C HIS A 129 1.72 2.99 5.02
N GLN A 130 0.92 3.93 4.50
CA GLN A 130 -0.48 4.08 4.90
C GLN A 130 -1.37 4.42 3.70
N ALA A 131 -2.61 3.95 3.75
CA ALA A 131 -3.72 4.41 2.92
C ALA A 131 -4.79 5.02 3.82
N VAL A 132 -5.07 6.30 3.62
CA VAL A 132 -6.01 7.09 4.43
C VAL A 132 -7.29 7.32 3.64
N SER A 133 -8.43 7.17 4.30
CA SER A 133 -9.75 7.50 3.74
C SER A 133 -10.54 8.22 4.81
N THR A 134 -11.08 9.38 4.46
CA THR A 134 -11.75 10.26 5.42
C THR A 134 -13.18 10.50 4.99
N THR A 135 -14.10 10.47 5.94
CA THR A 135 -15.51 10.80 5.71
C THR A 135 -16.10 11.48 6.93
N GLU A 136 -17.21 12.18 6.73
CA GLU A 136 -17.93 12.88 7.78
C GLU A 136 -19.33 12.30 7.88
N PHE A 137 -19.77 12.07 9.12
CA PHE A 137 -21.08 11.55 9.44
C PHE A 137 -21.86 12.59 10.24
N THR A 138 -23.12 12.80 9.85
CA THR A 138 -24.11 13.61 10.56
C THR A 138 -25.34 12.76 10.82
N ASP A 139 -26.18 13.17 11.78
CA ASP A 139 -27.50 12.56 11.91
C ASP A 139 -28.33 12.96 10.68
N ILE A 140 -28.88 11.96 9.99
CA ILE A 140 -29.74 12.19 8.81
C ILE A 140 -31.10 12.76 9.21
N ARG A 141 -31.49 12.64 10.49
CA ARG A 141 -32.76 13.12 11.05
C ARG A 141 -32.73 14.58 11.48
N GLU A 142 -31.53 15.19 11.52
CA GLU A 142 -31.34 16.61 11.86
C GLU A 142 -31.34 17.52 10.61
N LYS A 143 -31.60 16.97 9.41
CA LYS A 143 -31.80 17.71 8.16
C LYS A 143 -33.28 17.79 7.80
#